data_AF-A0A6M6DZ48-F1
#
_entry.id   AF-A0A6M6DZ48-F1
#
_cell.length_a   1.000
_cell.length_b   1.000
_cell.length_c   1.000
_cell.angle_alpha   90.00
_cell.angle_beta   90.00
_cell.angle_gamma   90.00
#
_symmetry.space_group_name_H-M   'P 1'
#
loop_
_entity.id
_entity.type
_entity.pdbx_description
1 polymer ?
#
loop_
_entity_poly.entity_id
_entity_poly.type
_entity_poly.pdbx_seq_one_letter_code
_entity_poly.pdbx_strand_id
1 'polypeptide(L)'
;MPHYTAFFALIIISTAVLLTVFIRKKDKKLVVLLFFIIGMAYVLEYVVFVVFESYDYDPDFMTHEYFDNLFGSLTSQAFAFPIMAMVVAAYQLKFRYILIISAMFMGIEELFLHWDIYTHHWWKTVYTGALMTIGFSISKIWYVWLTERYMTFVHYATFFLGMLAITSTIMFMLLAYFHNNWFYTGWFASATHDSVNATMIYVCIVTILLVWSVAKEFFIGAGMIIAGLRIVDILLIHYGVLLVSVTTSLVLFTLLQAGVFILSVMLQNFIMKNCYGTSKKDIAFPAKNY
;
A
#
# COMPACT_ATOMS: atom_id res chain seq x y z
N MET A 1 -20.31 13.40 17.66
CA MET A 1 -20.22 11.93 17.51
C MET A 1 -18.80 11.53 17.85
N PRO A 2 -18.50 10.32 18.36
CA PRO A 2 -17.11 9.91 18.52
C PRO A 2 -16.38 10.00 17.18
N HIS A 3 -15.19 10.59 17.14
CA HIS A 3 -14.52 10.95 15.87
C HIS A 3 -14.32 9.72 14.96
N TYR A 4 -13.98 8.57 15.55
CA TYR A 4 -13.75 7.31 14.85
C TYR A 4 -14.95 6.78 14.06
N THR A 5 -16.17 7.22 14.40
CA THR A 5 -17.40 6.69 13.77
C THR A 5 -17.43 6.94 12.27
N ALA A 6 -16.97 8.11 11.81
CA ALA A 6 -16.90 8.45 10.39
C ALA A 6 -15.93 7.54 9.64
N PHE A 7 -14.78 7.26 10.23
CA PHE A 7 -13.74 6.38 9.66
C PHE A 7 -14.25 4.93 9.55
N PHE A 8 -14.81 4.37 10.62
CA PHE A 8 -15.38 3.02 10.58
C PHE A 8 -16.56 2.90 9.61
N ALA A 9 -17.42 3.92 9.52
CA ALA A 9 -18.49 3.94 8.53
C ALA A 9 -17.92 3.86 7.10
N LEU A 10 -16.86 4.61 6.81
CA LEU A 10 -16.19 4.59 5.51
C LEU A 10 -15.55 3.22 5.22
N ILE A 11 -14.90 2.59 6.20
CA ILE A 11 -14.35 1.23 6.07
C ILE A 11 -15.46 0.22 5.77
N ILE A 12 -16.57 0.26 6.52
CA ILE A 12 -17.69 -0.68 6.38
C ILE A 12 -18.34 -0.54 5.01
N ILE A 13 -18.66 0.70 4.60
CA ILE A 13 -19.26 0.98 3.28
C ILE A 13 -18.33 0.52 2.18
N SER A 14 -17.05 0.86 2.25
CA SER A 14 -16.05 0.46 1.25
C SER A 14 -15.94 -1.06 1.18
N THR A 15 -15.89 -1.74 2.32
CA THR A 15 -15.83 -3.21 2.37
C THR A 15 -17.08 -3.85 1.75
N ALA A 16 -18.27 -3.32 2.02
CA ALA A 16 -19.50 -3.80 1.39
C ALA A 16 -19.49 -3.63 -0.13
N VAL A 17 -18.98 -2.49 -0.63
CA VAL A 17 -18.77 -2.25 -2.07
C VAL A 17 -17.78 -3.25 -2.65
N LEU A 18 -16.63 -3.46 -2.00
CA LEU A 18 -15.60 -4.43 -2.42
C LEU A 18 -16.18 -5.84 -2.57
N LEU A 19 -16.90 -6.32 -1.55
CA LEU A 19 -17.56 -7.63 -1.58
C LEU A 19 -18.57 -7.72 -2.71
N THR A 20 -19.35 -6.66 -2.94
CA THR A 20 -20.30 -6.60 -4.05
C THR A 20 -19.60 -6.73 -5.40
N VAL A 21 -18.49 -6.01 -5.61
CA VAL A 21 -17.70 -6.09 -6.85
C VAL A 21 -17.17 -7.51 -7.06
N PHE A 22 -16.58 -8.12 -6.03
CA PHE A 22 -16.05 -9.49 -6.13
C PHE A 22 -17.13 -10.52 -6.43
N ILE A 23 -18.30 -10.43 -5.77
CA ILE A 23 -19.43 -11.34 -6.01
C ILE A 23 -19.96 -11.18 -7.45
N ARG A 24 -20.05 -9.95 -7.95
CA ARG A 24 -20.64 -9.65 -9.26
C ARG A 24 -19.70 -9.89 -10.43
N LYS A 25 -18.42 -9.55 -10.29
CA LYS A 25 -17.43 -9.61 -11.39
C LYS A 25 -16.69 -10.94 -11.45
N LYS A 26 -16.42 -11.55 -10.29
CA LYS A 26 -15.67 -12.82 -10.17
C LYS A 26 -14.33 -12.84 -10.93
N ASP A 27 -13.75 -11.67 -11.17
CA ASP A 27 -12.48 -11.50 -11.87
C ASP A 27 -11.35 -11.36 -10.87
N LYS A 28 -10.45 -12.34 -10.85
CA LYS A 28 -9.30 -12.39 -9.94
C LYS A 28 -8.26 -11.31 -10.23
N LYS A 29 -8.25 -10.72 -11.44
CA LYS A 29 -7.38 -9.58 -11.77
C LYS A 29 -7.72 -8.35 -10.93
N LEU A 30 -8.97 -8.22 -10.47
CA LEU A 30 -9.37 -7.12 -9.59
C LEU A 30 -8.68 -7.18 -8.23
N VAL A 31 -8.33 -8.38 -7.74
CA VAL A 31 -7.51 -8.53 -6.53
C VAL A 31 -6.10 -7.98 -6.76
N VAL A 32 -5.51 -8.32 -7.91
CA VAL A 32 -4.19 -7.81 -8.31
C VAL A 32 -4.21 -6.28 -8.43
N LEU A 33 -5.23 -5.76 -9.10
CA LEU A 33 -5.42 -4.33 -9.26
C LEU A 33 -5.58 -3.63 -7.90
N LEU A 34 -6.36 -4.19 -6.98
CA LEU A 34 -6.57 -3.61 -5.65
C LEU A 34 -5.24 -3.42 -4.92
N PHE A 35 -4.40 -4.46 -4.83
CA PHE A 35 -3.09 -4.35 -4.19
C PHE A 35 -2.16 -3.38 -4.90
N PHE A 36 -2.19 -3.32 -6.23
CA PHE A 36 -1.44 -2.32 -6.98
C PHE A 36 -1.86 -0.89 -6.62
N ILE A 37 -3.18 -0.61 -6.54
CA ILE A 37 -3.67 0.73 -6.17
C ILE A 37 -3.36 1.07 -4.71
N ILE A 38 -3.50 0.13 -3.77
CA ILE A 38 -3.08 0.34 -2.37
C ILE A 38 -1.59 0.69 -2.30
N GLY A 39 -0.75 -0.05 -3.02
CA GLY A 39 0.69 0.22 -3.04
C GLY A 39 1.02 1.60 -3.58
N MET A 40 0.32 2.03 -4.63
CA MET A 40 0.46 3.38 -5.18
C MET A 40 -0.01 4.46 -4.20
N ALA A 41 -1.14 4.22 -3.52
CA ALA A 41 -1.66 5.10 -2.49
C ALA A 41 -0.68 5.25 -1.33
N TYR A 42 -0.05 4.17 -0.87
CA TYR A 42 0.98 4.22 0.17
C TYR A 42 2.23 4.99 -0.24
N VAL A 43 2.66 4.90 -1.51
CA VAL A 43 3.78 5.73 -2.00
C VAL A 43 3.40 7.20 -1.98
N LEU A 44 2.20 7.56 -2.45
CA LEU A 44 1.72 8.94 -2.40
C LEU A 44 1.62 9.43 -0.96
N GLU A 45 1.00 8.65 -0.08
CA GLU A 45 0.81 8.96 1.34
C GLU A 45 2.15 9.16 2.04
N TYR A 46 3.12 8.30 1.78
CA TYR A 46 4.46 8.47 2.33
C TYR A 46 5.06 9.83 1.95
N VAL A 47 4.89 10.26 0.70
CA VAL A 47 5.40 11.57 0.27
C VAL A 47 4.60 12.71 0.91
N VAL A 48 3.28 12.74 0.76
CA VAL A 48 2.49 13.92 1.14
C VAL A 48 2.25 14.00 2.65
N PHE A 49 1.93 12.87 3.28
CA PHE A 49 1.57 12.81 4.69
C PHE A 49 2.78 12.56 5.58
N VAL A 50 3.59 11.53 5.31
CA VAL A 50 4.73 11.22 6.20
C VAL A 50 5.87 12.21 6.00
N VAL A 51 6.29 12.52 4.77
CA VAL A 51 7.47 13.39 4.57
C VAL A 51 7.12 14.87 4.69
N PHE A 52 5.97 15.29 4.16
CA PHE A 52 5.60 16.70 4.08
C PHE A 52 4.50 17.14 5.05
N GLU A 53 3.93 16.24 5.87
CA GLU A 53 2.91 16.56 6.87
C GLU A 53 1.76 17.41 6.28
N SER A 54 1.18 16.94 5.17
CA SER A 54 0.20 17.72 4.40
C SER A 54 -1.10 18.04 5.13
N TYR A 55 -1.50 17.15 6.03
CA TYR A 55 -2.75 17.16 6.77
C TYR A 55 -2.65 16.18 7.94
N ASP A 56 -3.59 16.30 8.87
CA ASP A 56 -3.76 15.38 9.99
C ASP A 56 -5.18 14.84 10.05
N TYR A 57 -5.32 13.56 10.38
CA TYR A 57 -6.57 12.94 10.78
C TYR A 57 -6.62 12.84 12.31
N ASP A 58 -7.82 12.99 12.86
CA ASP A 58 -8.10 12.78 14.29
C ASP A 58 -9.26 11.81 14.50
N PRO A 59 -9.06 10.49 14.32
CA PRO A 59 -10.05 9.47 14.66
C PRO A 59 -10.38 9.36 16.15
N ASP A 60 -9.51 9.77 17.06
CA ASP A 60 -9.64 9.54 18.52
C ASP A 60 -9.91 8.06 18.85
N PHE A 61 -9.18 7.14 18.20
CA PHE A 61 -9.33 5.69 18.36
C PHE A 61 -8.13 5.03 19.07
N MET A 62 -6.92 5.44 18.73
CA MET A 62 -5.67 4.94 19.33
C MET A 62 -5.14 5.91 20.37
N THR A 63 -4.46 5.38 21.39
CA THR A 63 -3.89 6.19 22.47
C THR A 63 -2.71 7.06 22.05
N HIS A 64 -2.00 6.67 20.99
CA HIS A 64 -0.85 7.39 20.50
C HIS A 64 -1.25 8.22 19.27
N GLU A 65 -1.21 9.55 19.40
CA GLU A 65 -1.69 10.51 18.39
C GLU A 65 -1.16 10.23 16.98
N TYR A 66 0.15 10.01 16.83
CA TYR A 66 0.72 9.71 15.50
C TYR A 66 0.16 8.41 14.88
N PHE A 67 -0.04 7.34 15.66
CA PHE A 67 -0.62 6.10 15.15
C PHE A 67 -2.11 6.24 14.87
N ASP A 68 -2.81 7.07 15.65
CA ASP A 68 -4.21 7.41 15.41
C ASP A 68 -4.39 8.18 14.09
N ASN A 69 -3.56 9.19 13.86
CA ASN A 69 -3.52 9.94 12.62
C ASN A 69 -3.21 9.03 11.40
N LEU A 70 -2.22 8.15 11.54
CA LEU A 70 -1.89 7.17 10.50
C LEU A 70 -3.02 6.15 10.28
N PHE A 71 -3.78 5.78 11.32
CA PHE A 71 -5.00 4.96 11.17
C PHE A 71 -6.08 5.69 10.36
N GLY A 72 -6.29 6.98 10.61
CA GLY A 72 -7.17 7.83 9.82
C GLY A 72 -6.78 7.83 8.34
N SER A 73 -5.49 7.98 8.06
CA SER A 73 -4.93 7.89 6.69
C SER A 73 -5.18 6.54 6.03
N LEU A 74 -4.93 5.44 6.74
CA LEU A 74 -5.14 4.08 6.22
C LEU A 74 -6.59 3.81 5.82
N THR A 75 -7.56 4.45 6.47
CA THR A 75 -8.97 4.35 6.10
C THR A 75 -9.20 4.76 4.65
N SER A 76 -8.55 5.83 4.19
CA SER A 76 -8.62 6.26 2.80
C SER A 76 -7.76 5.38 1.89
N GLN A 77 -6.50 5.18 2.27
CA GLN A 77 -5.46 4.63 1.39
C GLN A 77 -5.46 3.10 1.25
N ALA A 78 -6.05 2.37 2.19
CA ALA A 78 -6.22 0.92 2.10
C ALA A 78 -7.66 0.51 1.72
N PHE A 79 -8.65 1.36 1.97
CA PHE A 79 -10.06 1.04 1.73
C PHE A 79 -10.70 1.98 0.72
N ALA A 80 -11.07 3.20 1.13
CA ALA A 80 -12.00 4.04 0.38
C ALA A 80 -11.53 4.29 -1.06
N PHE A 81 -10.33 4.84 -1.23
CA PHE A 81 -9.81 5.18 -2.54
C PHE A 81 -9.53 3.93 -3.41
N PRO A 82 -8.76 2.92 -2.96
CA PRO A 82 -8.47 1.74 -3.78
C PRO A 82 -9.71 0.96 -4.21
N ILE A 83 -10.71 0.84 -3.34
CA ILE A 83 -11.95 0.12 -3.66
C ILE A 83 -12.76 0.89 -4.70
N MET A 84 -12.88 2.21 -4.58
CA MET A 84 -13.57 3.01 -5.60
C MET A 84 -12.80 3.05 -6.92
N ALA A 85 -11.48 3.05 -6.89
CA ALA A 85 -10.66 2.90 -8.10
C ALA A 85 -10.92 1.56 -8.79
N MET A 86 -10.99 0.47 -8.02
CA MET A 86 -11.38 -0.84 -8.52
C MET A 86 -12.80 -0.85 -9.09
N VAL A 87 -13.77 -0.14 -8.50
CA VAL A 87 -15.13 0.02 -9.07
C VAL A 87 -15.05 0.70 -10.44
N VAL A 88 -14.33 1.81 -10.54
CA VAL A 88 -14.15 2.54 -11.81
C VAL A 88 -13.58 1.61 -12.89
N ALA A 89 -12.57 0.82 -12.55
CA ALA A 89 -11.95 -0.13 -13.47
C ALA A 89 -12.87 -1.31 -13.81
N ALA A 90 -13.48 -1.96 -12.82
CA ALA A 90 -14.31 -3.15 -13.00
C ALA A 90 -15.55 -2.89 -13.86
N TYR A 91 -16.12 -1.68 -13.79
CA TYR A 91 -17.27 -1.27 -14.58
C TYR A 91 -16.91 -0.37 -15.77
N GLN A 92 -15.61 -0.12 -16.00
CA GLN A 92 -15.11 0.71 -17.10
C GLN A 92 -15.83 2.06 -17.20
N LEU A 93 -16.04 2.71 -16.04
CA LEU A 93 -16.85 3.93 -15.95
C LEU A 93 -16.33 5.04 -16.88
N LYS A 94 -17.24 5.80 -17.49
CA LYS A 94 -16.90 6.95 -18.34
C LYS A 94 -16.27 8.07 -17.49
N PHE A 95 -15.44 8.91 -18.12
CA PHE A 95 -14.72 9.99 -17.43
C PHE A 95 -15.62 10.93 -16.61
N ARG A 96 -16.84 11.22 -17.08
CA ARG A 96 -17.82 12.00 -16.32
C ARG A 96 -18.14 11.42 -14.93
N TYR A 97 -18.18 10.09 -14.81
CA TYR A 97 -18.42 9.42 -13.53
C TYR A 97 -17.17 9.42 -12.65
N ILE A 98 -15.97 9.41 -13.26
CA ILE A 98 -14.71 9.60 -12.53
C ILE A 98 -14.73 10.97 -11.86
N LEU A 99 -15.07 12.03 -12.58
CA LEU A 99 -15.18 13.38 -12.02
C LEU A 99 -16.20 13.46 -10.88
N ILE A 100 -17.36 12.81 -11.03
CA ILE A 100 -18.38 12.77 -9.98
C ILE A 100 -17.84 12.06 -8.73
N ILE A 101 -17.21 10.90 -8.88
CA ILE A 101 -16.65 10.16 -7.74
C ILE A 101 -15.53 10.96 -7.08
N SER A 102 -14.65 11.61 -7.85
CA SER A 102 -13.61 12.50 -7.30
C SER A 102 -14.20 13.67 -6.52
N ALA A 103 -15.28 14.28 -7.03
CA ALA A 103 -16.00 15.32 -6.30
C ALA A 103 -16.68 14.78 -5.02
N MET A 104 -17.11 13.52 -4.99
CA MET A 104 -17.60 12.89 -3.76
C MET A 104 -16.49 12.76 -2.71
N PHE A 105 -15.26 12.40 -3.10
CA PHE A 105 -14.12 12.36 -2.17
C PHE A 105 -13.78 13.75 -1.62
N MET A 106 -13.82 14.78 -2.47
CA MET A 106 -13.71 16.17 -2.01
C MET A 106 -14.80 16.51 -0.99
N GLY A 107 -16.04 16.12 -1.24
CA GLY A 107 -17.14 16.35 -0.31
C GLY A 107 -17.00 15.60 1.02
N ILE A 108 -16.45 14.38 1.01
CA ILE A 108 -16.13 13.62 2.23
C ILE A 108 -15.04 14.34 3.03
N GLU A 109 -14.00 14.84 2.35
CA GLU A 109 -12.93 15.60 3.00
C GLU A 109 -13.45 16.89 3.64
N GLU A 110 -14.24 17.69 2.92
CA GLU A 110 -14.85 18.91 3.45
C GLU A 110 -15.79 18.62 4.62
N LEU A 111 -16.47 17.46 4.60
CA LEU A 111 -17.27 17.00 5.73
C LEU A 111 -16.41 16.66 6.95
N PHE A 112 -15.23 16.05 6.73
CA PHE A 112 -14.29 15.73 7.81
C PHE A 112 -13.66 17.01 8.40
N LEU A 113 -13.35 18.00 7.55
CA LEU A 113 -12.95 19.34 8.01
C LEU A 113 -14.05 19.99 8.86
N HIS A 114 -15.31 19.92 8.40
CA HIS A 114 -16.44 20.51 9.11
C HIS A 114 -16.71 19.84 10.47
N TRP A 115 -16.32 18.58 10.64
CA TRP A 115 -16.44 17.84 11.90
C TRP A 115 -15.20 17.93 12.79
N ASP A 116 -14.19 18.71 12.40
CA ASP A 116 -12.92 18.86 13.11
C ASP A 116 -12.18 17.52 13.34
N ILE A 117 -12.42 16.51 12.48
CA ILE A 117 -11.74 15.19 12.52
C ILE A 117 -10.63 15.07 11.46
N TYR A 118 -10.38 16.15 10.74
CA TYR A 118 -9.36 16.28 9.72
C TYR A 118 -8.92 17.75 9.65
N THR A 119 -7.63 17.99 9.50
CA THR A 119 -7.06 19.34 9.44
C THR A 119 -6.10 19.44 8.27
N HIS A 120 -6.20 20.52 7.50
CA HIS A 120 -5.22 20.86 6.47
C HIS A 120 -4.05 21.65 7.03
N HIS A 121 -2.84 21.31 6.57
CA HIS A 121 -1.68 22.19 6.71
C HIS A 121 -1.47 22.98 5.42
N TRP A 122 -0.81 22.38 4.43
CA TRP A 122 -0.64 22.96 3.10
C TRP A 122 -1.53 22.29 2.04
N TRP A 123 -2.17 21.17 2.39
CA TRP A 123 -3.11 20.49 1.51
C TRP A 123 -4.35 21.35 1.23
N LYS A 124 -4.97 21.10 0.08
CA LYS A 124 -6.21 21.74 -0.33
C LYS A 124 -7.09 20.69 -0.98
N THR A 125 -8.40 20.78 -0.79
CA THR A 125 -9.36 19.81 -1.32
C THR A 125 -9.33 19.68 -2.84
N VAL A 126 -8.92 20.73 -3.56
CA VAL A 126 -8.70 20.64 -5.00
C VAL A 126 -7.60 19.62 -5.37
N TYR A 127 -6.59 19.43 -4.52
CA TYR A 127 -5.55 18.41 -4.72
C TYR A 127 -6.12 17.00 -4.59
N THR A 128 -7.03 16.76 -3.64
CA THR A 128 -7.77 15.49 -3.53
C THR A 128 -8.57 15.24 -4.79
N GLY A 129 -9.36 16.20 -5.26
CA GLY A 129 -10.12 16.06 -6.51
C GLY A 129 -9.24 15.71 -7.71
N ALA A 130 -8.11 16.40 -7.87
CA ALA A 130 -7.16 16.19 -8.96
C ALA A 130 -6.51 14.80 -8.88
N LEU A 131 -5.95 14.44 -7.72
CA LEU A 131 -5.25 13.17 -7.53
C LEU A 131 -6.19 11.96 -7.58
N MET A 132 -7.41 12.09 -7.06
CA MET A 132 -8.45 11.06 -7.20
C MET A 132 -8.80 10.85 -8.67
N THR A 133 -8.98 11.93 -9.44
CA THR A 133 -9.28 11.85 -10.89
C THR A 133 -8.17 11.12 -11.64
N ILE A 134 -6.91 11.45 -11.34
CA ILE A 134 -5.73 10.80 -11.91
C ILE A 134 -5.69 9.32 -11.50
N GLY A 135 -5.81 9.02 -10.21
CA GLY A 135 -5.75 7.66 -9.67
C GLY A 135 -6.83 6.73 -10.23
N PHE A 136 -8.07 7.21 -10.33
CA PHE A 136 -9.17 6.47 -10.96
C PHE A 136 -8.94 6.22 -12.46
N SER A 137 -8.37 7.20 -13.17
CA SER A 137 -8.02 7.06 -14.58
C SER A 137 -6.89 6.03 -14.77
N ILE A 138 -5.86 6.08 -13.92
CA ILE A 138 -4.78 5.09 -13.90
C ILE A 138 -5.36 3.70 -13.64
N SER A 139 -6.20 3.52 -12.61
CA SER A 139 -6.81 2.22 -12.28
C SER A 139 -7.56 1.60 -13.46
N LYS A 140 -8.35 2.41 -14.17
CA LYS A 140 -9.07 1.98 -15.37
C LYS A 140 -8.12 1.49 -16.47
N ILE A 141 -7.09 2.27 -16.78
CA ILE A 141 -6.10 1.94 -17.82
C ILE A 141 -5.31 0.69 -17.42
N TRP A 142 -4.89 0.62 -16.16
CA TRP A 142 -4.07 -0.47 -15.65
C TRP A 142 -4.80 -1.81 -15.68
N TYR A 143 -6.09 -1.82 -15.36
CA TYR A 143 -6.93 -3.02 -15.48
C TYR A 143 -7.02 -3.56 -16.91
N VAL A 144 -7.10 -2.65 -17.89
CA VAL A 144 -7.08 -3.03 -19.32
C VAL A 144 -5.71 -3.63 -19.67
N TRP A 145 -4.61 -3.00 -19.26
CA TRP A 145 -3.26 -3.53 -19.49
C TRP A 145 -3.01 -4.88 -18.84
N LEU A 146 -3.53 -5.11 -17.63
CA LEU A 146 -3.50 -6.42 -16.96
C LEU A 146 -4.32 -7.50 -17.69
N THR A 147 -5.21 -7.10 -18.60
CA THR A 147 -6.13 -8.01 -19.29
C THR A 147 -5.70 -8.33 -20.72
N GLU A 148 -5.18 -7.36 -21.47
CA GLU A 148 -4.98 -7.51 -22.91
C GLU A 148 -3.72 -8.30 -23.27
N ARG A 149 -2.58 -8.06 -22.60
CA ARG A 149 -1.33 -8.76 -22.88
C ARG A 149 -0.30 -8.56 -21.77
N TYR A 150 0.66 -9.47 -21.71
CA TYR A 150 1.83 -9.27 -20.86
C TYR A 150 2.65 -8.07 -21.33
N MET A 151 2.86 -7.12 -20.43
CA MET A 151 3.81 -6.04 -20.58
C MET A 151 4.78 -6.07 -19.41
N THR A 152 6.08 -6.17 -19.70
CA THR A 152 7.12 -6.31 -18.67
C THR A 152 7.06 -5.22 -17.59
N PHE A 153 6.86 -3.96 -18.00
CA PHE A 153 6.71 -2.84 -17.08
C PHE A 153 5.48 -3.00 -16.19
N VAL A 154 4.31 -3.29 -16.77
CA VAL A 154 3.05 -3.47 -16.03
C VAL A 154 3.17 -4.62 -15.04
N HIS A 155 3.77 -5.74 -15.44
CA HIS A 155 4.02 -6.88 -14.56
C HIS A 155 4.88 -6.49 -13.35
N TYR A 156 6.07 -5.92 -13.56
CA TYR A 156 6.97 -5.60 -12.46
C TYR A 156 6.47 -4.46 -11.58
N ALA A 157 5.84 -3.43 -12.14
CA ALA A 157 5.24 -2.36 -11.35
C ALA A 157 4.08 -2.88 -10.50
N THR A 158 3.22 -3.75 -11.06
CA THR A 158 2.13 -4.40 -10.32
C THR A 158 2.67 -5.30 -9.21
N PHE A 159 3.69 -6.11 -9.50
CA PHE A 159 4.28 -7.00 -8.52
C PHE A 159 4.96 -6.22 -7.39
N PHE A 160 5.77 -5.21 -7.72
CA PHE A 160 6.44 -4.37 -6.74
C PHE A 160 5.45 -3.61 -5.85
N LEU A 161 4.51 -2.85 -6.44
CA LEU A 161 3.56 -2.06 -5.65
C LEU A 161 2.60 -2.95 -4.86
N GLY A 162 2.17 -4.08 -5.41
CA GLY A 162 1.36 -5.04 -4.66
C GLY A 162 2.11 -5.62 -3.46
N MET A 163 3.40 -5.93 -3.61
CA MET A 163 4.24 -6.37 -2.50
C MET A 163 4.54 -5.25 -1.50
N LEU A 164 4.69 -4.02 -1.96
CA LEU A 164 4.87 -2.86 -1.10
C LEU A 164 3.64 -2.68 -0.20
N ALA A 165 2.43 -2.75 -0.77
CA ALA A 165 1.18 -2.70 0.00
C ALA A 165 1.13 -3.75 1.11
N ILE A 166 1.45 -5.00 0.79
CA ILE A 166 1.44 -6.12 1.74
C ILE A 166 2.50 -5.90 2.83
N THR A 167 3.74 -5.59 2.44
CA THR A 167 4.87 -5.48 3.35
C THR A 167 4.72 -4.28 4.28
N SER A 168 4.30 -3.12 3.77
CA SER A 168 4.03 -1.93 4.56
C SER A 168 2.89 -2.17 5.55
N THR A 169 1.80 -2.83 5.15
CA THR A 169 0.67 -3.11 6.06
C THR A 169 1.08 -4.05 7.19
N ILE A 170 1.83 -5.12 6.89
CA ILE A 170 2.34 -6.05 7.90
C ILE A 170 3.26 -5.31 8.88
N MET A 171 4.22 -4.53 8.38
CA MET A 171 5.17 -3.80 9.23
C MET A 171 4.52 -2.70 10.07
N PHE A 172 3.54 -1.99 9.51
CA PHE A 172 2.78 -0.99 10.25
C PHE A 172 2.00 -1.63 11.41
N MET A 173 1.26 -2.71 11.15
CA MET A 173 0.49 -3.40 12.20
C MET A 173 1.39 -3.89 13.34
N LEU A 174 2.62 -4.31 13.02
CA LEU A 174 3.58 -4.73 14.02
C LEU A 174 4.11 -3.56 14.85
N LEU A 175 4.44 -2.43 14.20
CA LEU A 175 4.91 -1.24 14.87
C LEU A 175 3.83 -0.68 15.82
N ALA A 176 2.59 -0.59 15.32
CA ALA A 176 1.46 -0.06 16.07
C ALA A 176 1.04 -0.96 17.26
N TYR A 177 1.12 -2.29 17.12
CA TYR A 177 0.66 -3.20 18.19
C TYR A 177 1.75 -3.57 19.19
N PHE A 178 2.98 -3.83 18.73
CA PHE A 178 4.02 -4.34 19.62
C PHE A 178 4.84 -3.25 20.28
N HIS A 179 4.90 -2.03 19.72
CA HIS A 179 5.76 -0.93 20.21
C HIS A 179 7.23 -1.33 20.49
N ASN A 180 7.68 -2.44 19.92
CA ASN A 180 8.85 -3.16 20.40
C ASN A 180 10.14 -2.81 19.66
N ASN A 181 10.03 -2.09 18.53
CA ASN A 181 11.17 -1.73 17.69
C ASN A 181 11.01 -0.29 17.23
N TRP A 182 11.97 0.55 17.60
CA TRP A 182 12.00 1.96 17.22
C TRP A 182 13.26 2.26 16.45
N PHE A 183 13.12 2.93 15.31
CA PHE A 183 14.25 3.52 14.62
C PHE A 183 14.44 4.95 15.14
N TYR A 184 15.67 5.28 15.51
CA TYR A 184 16.09 6.61 15.91
C TYR A 184 17.19 7.08 14.97
N THR A 185 16.78 7.74 13.90
CA THR A 185 17.64 8.35 12.87
C THR A 185 17.91 9.82 13.14
N GLY A 186 17.05 10.49 13.92
CA GLY A 186 17.15 11.92 14.23
C GLY A 186 16.83 12.83 13.05
N TRP A 187 16.08 12.33 12.05
CA TRP A 187 15.66 13.12 10.89
C TRP A 187 14.48 14.03 11.22
N PHE A 188 13.61 13.60 12.14
CA PHE A 188 12.43 14.33 12.58
C PHE A 188 12.45 14.57 14.09
N ALA A 189 11.77 15.63 14.53
CA ALA A 189 11.72 16.01 15.94
C ALA A 189 10.91 15.01 16.79
N SER A 190 9.84 14.44 16.22
CA SER A 190 9.06 13.39 16.87
C SER A 190 9.73 12.03 16.65
N ALA A 191 10.05 11.33 17.75
CA ALA A 191 10.66 10.00 17.69
C ALA A 191 9.75 8.98 16.95
N THR A 192 8.43 9.14 17.04
CA THR A 192 7.49 8.24 16.35
C THR A 192 7.45 8.49 14.87
N HIS A 193 7.46 9.77 14.48
CA HIS A 193 7.53 10.16 13.09
C HIS A 193 8.84 9.71 12.43
N ASP A 194 9.96 9.91 13.13
CA ASP A 194 11.29 9.47 12.71
C ASP A 194 11.33 7.95 12.50
N SER A 195 10.79 7.19 13.47
CA SER A 195 10.74 5.74 13.40
C SER A 195 9.85 5.23 12.25
N VAL A 196 8.69 5.83 12.03
CA VAL A 196 7.78 5.46 10.93
C VAL A 196 8.43 5.73 9.58
N ASN A 197 9.11 6.87 9.44
CA ASN A 197 9.81 7.21 8.20
C ASN A 197 10.96 6.24 7.90
N ALA A 198 11.82 5.98 8.88
CA ALA A 198 12.91 5.01 8.74
C ALA A 198 12.39 3.58 8.45
N THR A 199 11.27 3.19 9.10
CA THR A 199 10.59 1.91 8.83
C THR A 199 10.11 1.81 7.39
N MET A 200 9.54 2.89 6.83
CA MET A 200 9.07 2.89 5.45
C MET A 200 10.22 2.76 4.44
N ILE A 201 11.36 3.40 4.70
CA ILE A 201 12.57 3.23 3.87
C ILE A 201 13.06 1.79 3.96
N TYR A 202 13.14 1.22 5.16
CA TYR A 202 13.51 -0.18 5.38
C TYR A 202 12.57 -1.12 4.60
N VAL A 203 11.25 -0.92 4.70
CA VAL A 203 10.24 -1.69 3.97
C VAL A 203 10.44 -1.59 2.45
N CYS A 204 10.72 -0.39 1.92
CA CYS A 204 10.99 -0.22 0.50
C CYS A 204 12.21 -1.05 0.07
N ILE A 205 13.33 -0.99 0.80
CA ILE A 205 14.55 -1.74 0.51
C ILE A 205 14.28 -3.25 0.54
N VAL A 206 13.66 -3.74 1.62
CA VAL A 206 13.33 -5.17 1.77
C VAL A 206 12.43 -5.63 0.64
N THR A 207 11.39 -4.86 0.29
CA THR A 207 10.46 -5.19 -0.79
C THR A 207 11.18 -5.28 -2.12
N ILE A 208 12.05 -4.32 -2.46
CA ILE A 208 12.84 -4.33 -3.71
C ILE A 208 13.69 -5.60 -3.79
N LEU A 209 14.44 -5.92 -2.73
CA LEU A 209 15.35 -7.07 -2.73
C LEU A 209 14.60 -8.40 -2.86
N LEU A 210 13.50 -8.58 -2.13
CA LEU A 210 12.70 -9.81 -2.19
C LEU A 210 11.97 -9.97 -3.53
N VAL A 211 11.37 -8.89 -4.04
CA VAL A 211 10.76 -8.86 -5.38
C VAL A 211 11.79 -9.20 -6.44
N TRP A 212 13.00 -8.65 -6.36
CA TRP A 212 14.09 -8.97 -7.29
C TRP A 212 14.49 -10.45 -7.23
N SER A 213 14.64 -11.01 -6.03
CA SER A 213 14.96 -12.44 -5.86
C SER A 213 13.90 -13.34 -6.49
N VAL A 214 12.61 -13.06 -6.27
CA VAL A 214 11.52 -13.84 -6.86
C VAL A 214 11.43 -13.64 -8.37
N ALA A 215 11.58 -12.39 -8.85
CA ALA A 215 11.58 -12.07 -10.28
C ALA A 215 12.68 -12.81 -11.07
N LYS A 216 13.85 -13.02 -10.43
CA LYS A 216 14.98 -13.75 -11.00
C LYS A 216 14.97 -15.25 -10.72
N GLU A 217 13.93 -15.76 -10.05
CA GLU A 217 13.84 -17.16 -9.58
C GLU A 217 15.07 -17.56 -8.73
N PHE A 218 15.70 -16.58 -8.08
CA PHE A 218 16.92 -16.75 -7.31
C PHE A 218 16.60 -17.00 -5.83
N PHE A 219 15.94 -18.13 -5.55
CA PHE A 219 15.40 -18.44 -4.22
C PHE A 219 16.47 -18.66 -3.14
N ILE A 220 17.64 -19.22 -3.50
CA ILE A 220 18.80 -19.29 -2.58
C ILE A 220 19.25 -17.87 -2.19
N GLY A 221 19.17 -16.93 -3.14
CA GLY A 221 19.41 -15.51 -2.91
C GLY A 221 18.49 -14.87 -1.88
N ALA A 222 17.24 -15.32 -1.76
CA ALA A 222 16.33 -14.82 -0.74
C ALA A 222 16.85 -15.13 0.67
N GLY A 223 17.38 -16.34 0.89
CA GLY A 223 18.02 -16.71 2.15
C GLY A 223 19.24 -15.83 2.47
N MET A 224 20.07 -15.55 1.46
CA MET A 224 21.23 -14.65 1.60
C MET A 224 20.81 -13.20 1.87
N ILE A 225 19.74 -12.73 1.22
CA ILE A 225 19.18 -11.38 1.44
C ILE A 225 18.67 -11.27 2.87
N ILE A 226 17.89 -12.23 3.35
CA ILE A 226 17.36 -12.24 4.72
C ILE A 226 18.51 -12.29 5.73
N ALA A 227 19.52 -13.14 5.51
CA ALA A 227 20.70 -13.20 6.36
C ALA A 227 21.49 -11.87 6.34
N GLY A 228 21.66 -11.25 5.17
CA GLY A 228 22.29 -9.95 5.03
C GLY A 228 21.53 -8.84 5.74
N LEU A 229 20.20 -8.82 5.65
CA LEU A 229 19.35 -7.88 6.38
C LEU A 229 19.49 -8.04 7.90
N ARG A 230 19.70 -9.27 8.41
CA ARG A 230 20.01 -9.48 9.83
C ARG A 230 21.36 -8.91 10.25
N ILE A 231 22.36 -8.98 9.38
CA ILE A 231 23.65 -8.31 9.64
C ILE A 231 23.43 -6.79 9.71
N VAL A 232 22.65 -6.22 8.79
CA VAL A 232 22.31 -4.79 8.81
C VAL A 232 21.58 -4.42 10.11
N ASP A 233 20.60 -5.19 10.55
CA ASP A 233 19.87 -4.89 11.78
C ASP A 233 20.80 -4.94 13.02
N ILE A 234 21.72 -5.91 13.09
CA ILE A 234 22.73 -5.98 14.16
C ILE A 234 23.63 -4.75 14.15
N LEU A 235 24.05 -4.29 12.97
CA LEU A 235 24.82 -3.05 12.84
C LEU A 235 24.01 -1.83 13.30
N LEU A 236 22.75 -1.73 12.90
CA LEU A 236 21.86 -0.64 13.32
C LEU A 236 21.63 -0.64 14.84
N ILE A 237 21.54 -1.81 15.47
CA ILE A 237 21.48 -1.94 16.93
C ILE A 237 22.80 -1.49 17.56
N HIS A 238 23.94 -1.91 17.01
CA HIS A 238 25.25 -1.55 17.52
C HIS A 238 25.50 -0.03 17.49
N TYR A 239 25.03 0.65 16.44
CA TYR A 239 25.11 2.11 16.33
C TYR A 239 23.97 2.86 17.05
N GLY A 240 23.06 2.16 17.73
CA GLY A 240 21.93 2.76 18.45
C GLY A 240 20.84 3.35 17.56
N VAL A 241 20.87 3.06 16.26
CA VAL A 241 19.84 3.51 15.29
C VAL A 241 18.58 2.66 15.38
N LEU A 242 18.71 1.36 15.66
CA LEU A 242 17.58 0.46 15.86
C LEU A 242 17.55 0.01 17.33
N LEU A 243 16.52 0.44 18.05
CA LEU A 243 16.27 0.02 19.42
C LEU A 243 15.32 -1.17 19.41
N VAL A 244 15.84 -2.32 19.81
CA VAL A 244 15.08 -3.57 19.97
C VAL A 244 14.86 -3.83 21.45
N SER A 245 13.59 -3.90 21.86
CA SER A 245 13.21 -4.14 23.26
C SER A 245 13.45 -5.57 23.74
N VAL A 246 13.39 -6.58 22.86
CA VAL A 246 13.49 -8.00 23.22
C VAL A 246 14.18 -8.78 22.11
N THR A 247 15.11 -9.70 22.44
CA THR A 247 15.79 -10.59 21.47
C THR A 247 14.81 -11.38 20.58
N THR A 248 13.61 -11.67 21.09
CA THR A 248 12.49 -12.29 20.35
C THR A 248 12.04 -11.46 19.14
N SER A 249 12.27 -10.14 19.13
CA SER A 249 11.85 -9.27 18.03
C SER A 249 12.69 -9.49 16.76
N LEU A 250 13.97 -9.83 16.87
CA LEU A 250 14.82 -10.16 15.71
C LEU A 250 14.43 -11.50 15.07
N VAL A 251 14.05 -12.47 15.91
CA VAL A 251 13.47 -13.74 15.43
C VAL A 251 12.15 -13.45 14.71
N LEU A 252 11.28 -12.64 15.31
CA LEU A 252 10.02 -12.23 14.70
C LEU A 252 10.24 -11.54 13.35
N PHE A 253 11.18 -10.60 13.24
CA PHE A 253 11.53 -9.94 11.97
C PHE A 253 12.00 -10.93 10.90
N THR A 254 12.68 -12.00 11.31
CA THR A 254 13.14 -13.04 10.37
C THR A 254 11.98 -13.87 9.86
N LEU A 255 11.09 -14.29 10.77
CA LEU A 255 9.88 -15.03 10.42
C LEU A 255 8.97 -14.21 9.51
N LEU A 256 8.85 -12.90 9.77
CA LEU A 256 8.06 -12.00 8.95
C LEU A 256 8.65 -11.81 7.56
N GLN A 257 9.96 -11.63 7.43
CA GLN A 257 10.61 -11.53 6.12
C GLN A 257 10.49 -12.84 5.33
N ALA A 258 10.60 -13.99 6.00
CA ALA A 258 10.32 -15.28 5.37
C ALA A 258 8.85 -15.38 4.93
N GLY A 259 7.91 -14.91 5.75
CA GLY A 259 6.49 -14.82 5.41
C GLY A 259 6.22 -13.91 4.21
N VAL A 260 6.81 -12.71 4.19
CA VAL A 260 6.74 -11.75 3.08
C VAL A 260 7.34 -12.35 1.81
N PHE A 261 8.45 -13.08 1.91
CA PHE A 261 9.03 -13.79 0.78
C PHE A 261 8.06 -14.87 0.24
N ILE A 262 7.46 -15.69 1.10
CA ILE A 262 6.45 -16.68 0.70
C ILE A 262 5.26 -15.97 0.02
N LEU A 263 4.76 -14.88 0.59
CA LEU A 263 3.69 -14.07 0.02
C LEU A 263 4.10 -13.49 -1.34
N SER A 264 5.35 -13.10 -1.53
CA SER A 264 5.86 -12.61 -2.81
C SER A 264 5.87 -13.69 -3.90
N VAL A 265 6.25 -14.92 -3.55
CA VAL A 265 6.14 -16.07 -4.46
C VAL A 265 4.67 -16.36 -4.79
N MET A 266 3.79 -16.34 -3.78
CA MET A 266 2.35 -16.55 -3.97
C MET A 266 1.73 -15.47 -4.85
N LEU A 267 2.05 -14.20 -4.62
CA LEU A 267 1.53 -13.07 -5.40
C LEU A 267 2.04 -13.13 -6.84
N GLN A 268 3.34 -13.37 -7.05
CA GLN A 268 3.91 -13.53 -8.39
C GLN A 268 3.20 -14.65 -9.16
N ASN A 269 3.02 -15.81 -8.54
CA ASN A 269 2.29 -16.93 -9.15
C ASN A 269 0.82 -16.59 -9.42
N PHE A 270 0.17 -15.86 -8.52
CA PHE A 270 -1.20 -15.41 -8.67
C PHE A 270 -1.36 -14.42 -9.83
N ILE A 271 -0.44 -13.44 -9.96
CA ILE A 271 -0.42 -12.48 -11.07
C ILE A 271 -0.25 -13.23 -12.39
N MET A 272 0.77 -14.08 -12.50
CA MET A 272 1.02 -14.85 -13.73
C MET A 272 -0.19 -15.69 -14.13
N LYS A 273 -0.72 -16.48 -13.20
CA LYS A 273 -1.85 -17.39 -13.45
C LYS A 273 -3.13 -16.65 -13.88
N ASN A 274 -3.46 -15.53 -13.25
CA ASN A 274 -4.77 -14.88 -13.43
C ASN A 274 -4.75 -13.70 -14.41
N CYS A 275 -3.61 -13.08 -14.65
CA CYS A 275 -3.49 -11.95 -15.59
C CYS A 275 -2.97 -12.39 -16.97
N TYR A 276 -2.01 -13.32 -17.01
CA TYR A 276 -1.26 -13.62 -18.24
C TYR A 276 -1.35 -15.08 -18.71
N GLY A 277 -1.91 -15.98 -17.90
CA GLY A 277 -1.96 -17.42 -18.19
C GLY A 277 -0.71 -18.18 -17.72
N THR A 278 -0.73 -19.51 -17.81
CA THR A 278 0.30 -20.39 -17.22
C THR A 278 1.57 -20.55 -18.06
N SER A 279 1.61 -20.02 -19.29
CA SER A 279 2.70 -20.25 -20.23
C SER A 279 3.52 -18.97 -20.46
N LYS A 280 4.76 -18.95 -19.94
CA LYS A 280 5.77 -17.94 -20.32
C LYS A 280 6.10 -17.96 -21.82
N LYS A 281 5.73 -19.03 -22.55
CA LYS A 281 6.00 -19.18 -24.00
C LYS A 281 5.01 -18.42 -24.88
N ASP A 282 3.78 -18.20 -24.44
CA ASP A 282 2.77 -17.44 -25.21
C ASP A 282 2.94 -15.92 -25.07
N ILE A 283 3.82 -15.50 -24.15
CA ILE A 283 4.16 -14.10 -23.86
C ILE A 283 5.15 -13.52 -24.88
N ALA A 284 5.86 -14.36 -25.64
CA ALA A 284 7.00 -13.91 -26.45
C ALA A 284 6.65 -13.31 -27.82
N PHE A 285 5.51 -13.64 -28.45
CA PHE A 285 5.19 -13.11 -29.78
C PHE A 285 3.68 -13.14 -30.07
N PRO A 286 2.96 -11.99 -30.10
CA PRO A 286 1.88 -11.88 -31.04
C PRO A 286 2.52 -11.75 -32.42
N ALA A 287 2.36 -12.78 -33.25
CA ALA A 287 2.66 -12.70 -34.66
C ALA A 287 2.08 -11.39 -35.21
N LYS A 288 2.95 -10.52 -35.75
CA LYS A 288 2.53 -9.48 -36.68
C LYS A 288 1.85 -10.20 -37.83
N ASN A 289 0.54 -10.13 -37.90
CA ASN A 289 -0.22 -10.34 -39.13
C ASN A 289 -1.24 -9.21 -39.22
N TYR A 290 -1.24 -8.59 -40.41
CA TYR A 290 -1.93 -7.39 -40.88
C TYR A 290 -1.18 -6.07 -40.62
#